data_AF-A0AB38TJQ9-F1
#
_entry.id   AF-A0AB38TJQ9-F1
#
_cell.length_a   1.000
_cell.length_b   1.000
_cell.length_c   1.000
_cell.angle_alpha   90.00
_cell.angle_beta   90.00
_cell.angle_gamma   90.00
#
_symmetry.space_group_name_H-M   'P 1'
#
loop_
_entity.id
_entity.type
_entity.pdbx_description
1 polymer ?
#
loop_
_entity_poly.entity_id
_entity_poly.type
_entity_poly.pdbx_seq_one_letter_code
_entity_poly.pdbx_strand_id
1 'polypeptide(L)'
;MSDQRPANMHSVLHQNIEALVEHRRQQEEHQSVQVRIAGAISRFAGSMTFVYLHLAILVAWILANLGAMPAIPAWDPTFVILAMVASVEAIFLSTFVLINQNRMAEHSERRAELDLQISLLNEHETTRLIEMVAALAVRLNVSTPADKELRQLAENVDPRKVMTQIQQASEDQQEA
;
A
#
# COMPACT_ATOMS: atom_id res chain seq x y z
N MET A 1 -4.77 37.72 42.17
CA MET A 1 -5.45 36.81 41.23
C MET A 1 -4.45 36.47 40.15
N SER A 2 -3.74 35.36 40.32
CA SER A 2 -2.67 34.91 39.42
C SER A 2 -3.18 33.78 38.53
N ASP A 3 -3.11 34.08 37.25
CA ASP A 3 -3.33 33.30 36.03
C ASP A 3 -2.76 31.86 36.10
N GLN A 4 -3.61 30.83 35.94
CA GLN A 4 -3.21 29.43 35.77
C GLN A 4 -3.36 29.03 34.30
N ARG A 5 -2.23 28.97 33.57
CA ARG A 5 -2.16 28.44 32.21
C ARG A 5 -2.24 26.89 32.21
N PRO A 6 -2.80 26.27 31.14
CA PRO A 6 -3.00 24.82 31.08
C PRO A 6 -1.69 24.08 30.73
N ALA A 7 -1.01 23.53 31.73
CA ALA A 7 0.25 22.78 31.56
C ALA A 7 0.08 21.27 31.32
N ASN A 8 -1.14 20.74 31.17
CA ASN A 8 -1.41 19.29 31.29
C ASN A 8 -1.57 18.49 29.99
N MET A 9 -1.62 19.10 28.79
CA MET A 9 -1.80 18.34 27.54
C MET A 9 -0.48 17.75 26.99
N HIS A 10 0.63 18.48 27.14
CA HIS A 10 1.93 18.07 26.59
C HIS A 10 2.59 16.91 27.37
N SER A 11 2.33 16.77 28.67
CA SER A 11 2.92 15.70 29.50
C SER A 11 2.24 14.35 29.29
N VAL A 12 0.91 14.35 29.11
CA VAL A 12 0.13 13.14 28.82
C VAL A 12 0.48 12.59 27.42
N LEU A 13 0.75 13.47 26.45
CA LEU A 13 1.23 13.07 25.13
C LEU A 13 2.63 12.44 25.19
N HIS A 14 3.58 13.00 25.95
CA HIS A 14 4.92 12.43 26.07
C HIS A 14 4.92 11.06 26.74
N GLN A 15 4.14 10.90 27.82
CA GLN A 15 4.07 9.64 28.56
C GLN A 15 3.39 8.52 27.75
N ASN A 16 2.38 8.86 26.94
CA ASN A 16 1.73 7.92 26.02
C ASN A 16 2.63 7.57 24.82
N ILE A 17 3.40 8.52 24.31
CA ILE A 17 4.36 8.28 23.22
C ILE A 17 5.48 7.36 23.69
N GLU A 18 6.03 7.55 24.89
CA GLU A 18 7.02 6.61 25.45
C GLU A 18 6.45 5.21 25.64
N ALA A 19 5.22 5.08 26.15
CA ALA A 19 4.56 3.78 26.30
C ALA A 19 4.32 3.08 24.96
N LEU A 20 3.91 3.83 23.93
CA LEU A 20 3.71 3.30 22.57
C LEU A 20 5.03 2.92 21.89
N VAL A 21 6.08 3.71 22.07
CA VAL A 21 7.42 3.44 21.52
C VAL A 21 8.04 2.22 22.20
N GLU A 22 7.91 2.09 23.52
CA GLU A 22 8.41 0.93 24.27
C GLU A 22 7.63 -0.35 23.90
N HIS A 23 6.31 -0.27 23.76
CA HIS A 23 5.50 -1.41 23.33
C HIS A 23 5.83 -1.86 21.90
N ARG A 24 6.10 -0.91 20.99
CA ARG A 24 6.53 -1.22 19.62
C ARG A 24 7.92 -1.85 19.62
N ARG A 25 8.84 -1.31 20.43
CA ARG A 25 10.21 -1.80 20.55
C ARG A 25 10.28 -3.23 21.10
N GLN A 26 9.49 -3.57 22.12
CA GLN A 26 9.46 -4.93 22.68
C GLN A 26 8.88 -5.95 21.69
N GLN A 27 7.88 -5.58 20.88
CA GLN A 27 7.37 -6.43 19.80
C GLN A 27 8.37 -6.55 18.65
N GLU A 28 9.06 -5.46 18.32
CA GLU A 28 10.12 -5.43 17.31
C GLU A 28 11.32 -6.30 17.72
N GLU A 29 11.73 -6.35 18.98
CA GLU A 29 12.92 -7.12 19.38
C GLU A 29 12.79 -8.63 19.11
N HIS A 30 11.64 -9.24 19.45
CA HIS A 30 11.40 -10.68 19.20
C HIS A 30 11.05 -10.99 17.75
N GLN A 31 10.40 -10.06 17.05
CA GLN A 31 10.09 -10.21 15.62
C GLN A 31 11.31 -9.86 14.73
N SER A 32 12.27 -9.08 15.23
CA SER A 32 13.32 -8.44 14.42
C SER A 32 14.15 -9.44 13.64
N VAL A 33 14.54 -10.57 14.24
CA VAL A 33 15.45 -11.54 13.59
C VAL A 33 14.72 -12.27 12.46
N GLN A 34 13.52 -12.79 12.73
CA GLN A 34 12.71 -13.47 11.72
C GLN A 34 12.27 -12.50 10.61
N VAL A 35 11.90 -11.27 10.97
CA VAL A 35 11.55 -10.21 10.02
C VAL A 35 12.77 -9.75 9.21
N ARG A 36 13.98 -9.68 9.80
CA ARG A 36 15.22 -9.38 9.06
C ARG A 36 15.55 -10.47 8.06
N ILE A 37 15.45 -11.72 8.48
CA ILE A 37 15.72 -12.88 7.64
C ILE A 37 14.67 -12.95 6.51
N ALA A 38 13.39 -12.84 6.84
CA ALA A 38 12.30 -12.79 5.85
C ALA A 38 12.46 -11.62 4.88
N GLY A 39 12.86 -10.44 5.36
CA GLY A 39 13.13 -9.27 4.53
C GLY A 39 14.36 -9.42 3.63
N ALA A 40 15.39 -10.12 4.09
CA ALA A 40 16.57 -10.44 3.28
C ALA A 40 16.24 -11.49 2.21
N ILE A 41 15.54 -12.57 2.59
CA ILE A 41 15.08 -13.62 1.66
C ILE A 41 14.13 -13.04 0.62
N SER A 42 13.18 -12.21 1.05
CA SER A 42 12.23 -11.53 0.15
C SER A 42 12.94 -10.68 -0.91
N ARG A 43 13.89 -9.84 -0.49
CA ARG A 43 14.68 -9.02 -1.42
C ARG A 43 15.53 -9.85 -2.36
N PHE A 44 16.03 -10.99 -1.88
CA PHE A 44 16.84 -11.90 -2.68
C PHE A 44 16.00 -12.68 -3.69
N ALA A 45 14.92 -13.32 -3.26
CA ALA A 45 14.00 -14.09 -4.11
C ALA A 45 13.30 -13.21 -5.16
N GLY A 46 13.07 -11.92 -4.87
CA GLY A 46 12.53 -10.97 -5.84
C GLY A 46 13.57 -10.36 -6.81
N SER A 47 14.84 -10.76 -6.74
CA SER A 47 15.92 -10.19 -7.56
C SER A 47 16.23 -11.04 -8.80
N MET A 48 16.59 -10.39 -9.91
CA MET A 48 17.10 -11.10 -11.09
C MET A 48 18.41 -11.85 -10.83
N THR A 49 19.21 -11.40 -9.86
CA THR A 49 20.45 -12.09 -9.46
C THR A 49 20.17 -13.50 -8.96
N PHE A 50 19.05 -13.71 -8.28
CA PHE A 50 18.64 -15.04 -7.80
C PHE A 50 18.36 -16.00 -8.96
N VAL A 51 17.67 -15.52 -10.00
CA VAL A 51 17.36 -16.31 -11.20
C VAL A 51 18.64 -16.77 -11.90
N TYR A 52 19.60 -15.87 -12.09
CA TYR A 52 20.88 -16.22 -12.70
C TYR A 52 21.70 -17.20 -11.86
N LEU A 53 21.73 -17.03 -10.54
CA LEU A 53 22.41 -17.96 -9.64
C LEU A 53 21.78 -19.35 -9.69
N HIS A 54 20.45 -19.44 -9.62
CA HIS A 54 19.72 -20.70 -9.66
C HIS A 54 19.94 -21.41 -11.01
N LEU A 55 19.90 -20.67 -12.12
CA LEU A 55 20.23 -21.20 -13.45
C LEU A 55 21.68 -21.72 -13.51
N ALA A 56 22.63 -20.97 -12.96
CA ALA A 56 24.03 -21.38 -12.94
C ALA A 56 24.24 -22.67 -12.13
N ILE A 57 23.55 -22.83 -10.98
CA ILE A 57 23.58 -24.05 -10.17
C ILE A 57 23.03 -25.25 -10.96
N LEU A 58 21.88 -25.09 -11.62
CA LEU A 58 21.29 -26.14 -12.44
C LEU A 58 22.21 -26.57 -13.58
N VAL A 59 22.78 -25.61 -14.31
CA VAL A 59 23.72 -25.88 -15.39
C VAL A 59 24.99 -26.56 -14.85
N ALA A 60 25.54 -26.09 -13.73
CA ALA A 60 26.70 -26.69 -13.10
C ALA A 60 26.43 -28.15 -12.67
N TRP A 61 25.25 -28.44 -12.12
CA TRP A 61 24.86 -29.80 -11.75
C TRP A 61 24.77 -30.72 -12.97
N ILE A 62 24.14 -30.25 -14.05
CA ILE A 62 24.01 -31.00 -15.30
C ILE A 62 25.40 -31.31 -15.88
N LEU A 63 26.27 -30.30 -15.97
CA LEU A 63 27.63 -30.47 -16.49
C LEU A 63 28.48 -31.40 -15.62
N ALA A 64 28.38 -31.30 -14.30
CA ALA A 64 29.07 -32.19 -13.36
C ALA A 64 28.61 -33.64 -13.53
N ASN A 65 27.30 -33.87 -13.70
CA ASN A 65 26.70 -35.20 -13.86
C ASN A 65 26.96 -35.81 -15.26
N LEU A 66 27.13 -34.99 -16.30
CA LEU A 66 27.45 -35.44 -17.67
C LEU A 66 28.91 -35.89 -17.88
N GLY A 67 29.73 -35.90 -16.82
CA GLY A 67 31.09 -36.42 -16.88
C GLY A 67 32.16 -35.38 -17.24
N ALA A 68 31.91 -34.08 -16.99
CA ALA A 68 32.95 -33.06 -17.07
C ALA A 68 34.12 -33.30 -16.08
N MET A 69 33.93 -34.17 -15.08
CA MET A 69 34.99 -34.66 -14.19
C MET A 69 35.19 -36.18 -14.40
N PRO A 70 36.35 -36.62 -14.96
CA PRO A 70 36.65 -38.03 -15.21
C PRO A 70 36.70 -38.93 -13.95
N ALA A 71 36.66 -38.32 -12.76
CA ALA A 71 36.83 -38.99 -11.47
C ALA A 71 35.51 -39.32 -10.76
N ILE A 72 34.36 -38.84 -11.24
CA ILE A 72 33.06 -39.03 -10.56
C ILE A 72 32.11 -39.76 -11.52
N PRO A 73 31.69 -41.00 -11.23
CA PRO A 73 30.66 -41.67 -12.03
C PRO A 73 29.33 -40.91 -11.94
N ALA A 74 28.52 -40.97 -13.01
CA ALA A 74 27.22 -40.30 -13.06
C ALA A 74 26.33 -40.76 -11.88
N TRP A 75 26.15 -39.85 -10.92
CA TRP A 75 25.45 -40.08 -9.66
C TRP A 75 23.94 -39.82 -9.71
N ASP A 76 23.46 -39.05 -10.71
CA ASP A 76 22.04 -38.78 -10.93
C ASP A 76 21.65 -39.00 -12.41
N PRO A 77 21.72 -40.23 -12.96
CA PRO A 77 21.59 -40.48 -14.40
C PRO A 77 20.25 -40.06 -15.02
N THR A 78 19.18 -40.07 -14.24
CA THR A 78 17.82 -39.67 -14.64
C THR A 78 17.42 -38.27 -14.16
N PHE A 79 18.32 -37.55 -13.49
CA PHE A 79 18.06 -36.21 -12.91
C PHE A 79 16.90 -36.15 -11.90
N VAL A 80 16.53 -37.29 -11.31
CA VAL A 80 15.39 -37.40 -10.38
C VAL A 80 15.73 -36.71 -9.05
N ILE A 81 16.99 -36.79 -8.61
CA ILE A 81 17.42 -36.14 -7.36
C ILE A 81 17.38 -34.62 -7.54
N LEU A 82 17.93 -34.12 -8.65
CA LEU A 82 17.84 -32.69 -9.00
C LEU A 82 16.39 -32.22 -9.06
N ALA A 83 15.51 -32.97 -9.71
CA ALA A 83 14.11 -32.61 -9.84
C ALA A 83 13.39 -32.57 -8.48
N MET A 84 13.65 -33.52 -7.58
CA MET A 84 13.08 -33.52 -6.23
C MET A 84 13.55 -32.33 -5.41
N VAL A 85 14.85 -32.04 -5.41
CA VAL A 85 15.41 -30.89 -4.67
C VAL A 85 14.84 -29.58 -5.21
N ALA A 86 14.82 -29.39 -6.54
CA ALA A 86 14.26 -28.20 -7.17
C ALA A 86 12.77 -28.03 -6.86
N SER A 87 11.99 -29.12 -6.78
CA SER A 87 10.57 -29.07 -6.44
C SER A 87 10.34 -28.62 -5.00
N VAL A 88 11.12 -29.15 -4.05
CA VAL A 88 11.04 -28.71 -2.64
C VAL A 88 11.46 -27.24 -2.52
N GLU A 89 12.55 -26.84 -3.17
CA GLU A 89 13.01 -25.45 -3.20
C GLU A 89 11.93 -24.51 -3.77
N ALA A 90 11.28 -24.88 -4.87
CA ALA A 90 10.22 -24.11 -5.49
C ALA A 90 9.02 -23.89 -4.55
N ILE A 91 8.64 -24.90 -3.74
CA ILE A 91 7.58 -24.76 -2.74
C ILE A 91 7.97 -23.70 -1.70
N PHE A 92 9.19 -23.79 -1.14
CA PHE A 92 9.67 -22.80 -0.17
C PHE A 92 9.71 -21.39 -0.77
N LEU A 93 10.24 -21.24 -1.98
CA LEU A 93 10.30 -19.96 -2.68
C LEU A 93 8.89 -19.38 -2.89
N SER A 94 7.95 -20.19 -3.37
CA SER A 94 6.56 -19.78 -3.57
C SER A 94 5.92 -19.30 -2.27
N THR A 95 6.12 -20.03 -1.16
CA THR A 95 5.63 -19.61 0.16
C THR A 95 6.26 -18.30 0.63
N PHE A 96 7.57 -18.12 0.46
CA PHE A 96 8.24 -16.85 0.81
C PHE A 96 7.76 -15.68 -0.03
N VAL A 97 7.55 -15.91 -1.34
CA VAL A 97 6.97 -14.91 -2.24
C VAL A 97 5.56 -14.55 -1.81
N LEU A 98 4.72 -15.53 -1.48
CA LEU A 98 3.34 -15.31 -1.03
C LEU A 98 3.29 -14.52 0.29
N ILE A 99 4.12 -14.88 1.27
CA ILE A 99 4.23 -14.13 2.54
C ILE A 99 4.63 -12.68 2.26
N ASN A 100 5.59 -12.46 1.36
CA ASN A 100 6.01 -11.11 1.02
C ASN A 100 4.94 -10.32 0.25
N GLN A 101 4.22 -10.97 -0.66
CA GLN A 101 3.08 -10.36 -1.36
C GLN A 101 1.99 -9.95 -0.37
N ASN A 102 1.64 -10.81 0.59
CA ASN A 102 0.65 -10.51 1.62
C ASN A 102 1.07 -9.30 2.47
N ARG A 103 2.34 -9.23 2.87
CA ARG A 103 2.88 -8.09 3.62
C ARG A 103 2.90 -6.80 2.79
N MET A 104 3.27 -6.88 1.51
CA MET A 104 3.23 -5.72 0.61
C MET A 104 1.80 -5.21 0.40
N ALA A 105 0.82 -6.12 0.30
CA ALA A 105 -0.59 -5.80 0.20
C ALA A 105 -1.09 -5.08 1.45
N GLU A 106 -0.78 -5.58 2.65
CA GLU A 106 -1.16 -4.95 3.92
C GLU A 106 -0.56 -3.52 4.06
N HIS A 107 0.69 -3.33 3.63
CA HIS A 107 1.28 -1.99 3.59
C HIS A 107 0.64 -1.08 2.54
N SER A 108 0.27 -1.61 1.38
CA SER A 108 -0.42 -0.87 0.33
C SER A 108 -1.82 -0.43 0.78
N GLU A 109 -2.55 -1.30 1.47
CA GLU A 109 -3.88 -1.03 2.00
C GLU A 109 -3.84 0.09 3.04
N ARG A 110 -2.91 0.02 4.01
CA ARG A 110 -2.70 1.12 4.98
C ARG A 110 -2.36 2.45 4.33
N ARG A 111 -1.56 2.43 3.26
CA ARG A 111 -1.25 3.66 2.51
C ARG A 111 -2.49 4.23 1.82
N ALA A 112 -3.27 3.37 1.17
CA ALA A 112 -4.52 3.78 0.53
C ALA A 112 -5.52 4.37 1.53
N GLU A 113 -5.62 3.80 2.74
CA GLU A 113 -6.46 4.33 3.81
C GLU A 113 -5.99 5.73 4.27
N LEU A 114 -4.69 5.91 4.51
CA LEU A 114 -4.12 7.21 4.87
C LEU A 114 -4.33 8.26 3.76
N ASP A 115 -4.11 7.88 2.50
CA ASP A 115 -4.32 8.77 1.35
C ASP A 115 -5.78 9.20 1.23
N LEU A 116 -6.73 8.29 1.50
CA LEU A 116 -8.17 8.61 1.56
C LEU A 116 -8.47 9.60 2.68
N GLN A 117 -7.94 9.37 3.90
CA GLN A 117 -8.15 10.26 5.04
C GLN A 117 -7.59 11.67 4.77
N ILE A 118 -6.39 11.77 4.20
CA ILE A 118 -5.78 13.04 3.81
C ILE A 118 -6.64 13.73 2.73
N SER A 119 -7.16 12.97 1.77
CA SER A 119 -8.01 13.53 0.71
C SER A 119 -9.30 14.13 1.28
N LEU A 120 -9.97 13.43 2.19
CA LEU A 120 -11.18 13.93 2.86
C LEU A 120 -10.90 15.15 3.74
N LEU A 121 -9.76 15.18 4.45
CA LEU A 121 -9.34 16.33 5.23
C LEU A 121 -9.08 17.54 4.32
N ASN A 122 -8.37 17.34 3.21
CA ASN A 122 -8.11 18.38 2.22
C ASN A 122 -9.41 18.92 1.61
N GLU A 123 -10.38 18.05 1.31
CA GLU A 123 -11.69 18.46 0.80
C GLU A 123 -12.45 19.32 1.83
N HIS A 124 -12.43 18.91 3.10
CA HIS A 124 -13.04 19.68 4.19
C HIS A 124 -12.37 21.05 4.39
N GLU A 125 -11.04 21.10 4.42
CA GLU A 125 -10.28 22.35 4.55
C GLU A 125 -10.48 23.26 3.34
N THR A 126 -10.51 22.70 2.12
CA THR A 126 -10.76 23.45 0.89
C THR A 126 -12.15 24.06 0.90
N THR A 127 -13.17 23.30 1.29
CA THR A 127 -14.55 23.79 1.41
C THR A 127 -14.61 24.95 2.42
N ARG A 128 -13.95 24.80 3.58
CA ARG A 128 -13.89 25.84 4.60
C ARG A 128 -13.15 27.10 4.11
N LEU A 129 -12.09 26.95 3.33
CA LEU A 129 -11.40 28.07 2.69
C LEU A 129 -12.32 28.78 1.69
N ILE A 130 -13.07 28.05 0.87
CA ILE A 130 -14.05 28.62 -0.06
C ILE A 130 -15.12 29.39 0.70
N GLU A 131 -15.68 28.84 1.77
CA GLU A 131 -16.67 29.51 2.63
C GLU A 131 -16.12 30.80 3.24
N MET A 132 -14.88 30.76 3.77
CA MET A 132 -14.22 31.94 4.32
C MET A 132 -13.95 33.01 3.27
N VAL A 133 -13.50 32.62 2.07
CA VAL A 133 -13.25 33.54 0.95
C VAL A 133 -14.56 34.14 0.46
N ALA A 134 -15.63 33.36 0.34
CA ALA A 134 -16.96 33.85 -0.02
C ALA A 134 -17.48 34.87 1.01
N ALA A 135 -17.33 34.56 2.31
CA ALA A 135 -17.71 35.48 3.38
C ALA A 135 -16.91 36.80 3.34
N LEU A 136 -15.62 36.75 2.97
CA LEU A 136 -14.78 37.94 2.78
C LEU A 136 -15.20 38.74 1.54
N ALA A 137 -15.48 38.09 0.41
CA ALA A 137 -15.94 38.74 -0.82
C ALA A 137 -17.23 39.54 -0.59
N VAL A 138 -18.19 38.95 0.14
CA VAL A 138 -19.43 39.62 0.56
C VAL A 138 -19.14 40.84 1.42
N ARG A 139 -18.24 40.75 2.40
CA ARG A 139 -17.88 41.88 3.28
C ARG A 139 -17.15 43.01 2.55
N LEU A 140 -16.31 42.67 1.56
CA LEU A 140 -15.55 43.63 0.77
C LEU A 140 -16.33 44.18 -0.44
N ASN A 141 -17.56 43.71 -0.65
CA ASN A 141 -18.42 44.10 -1.77
C ASN A 141 -17.76 43.89 -3.15
N VAL A 142 -16.90 42.87 -3.24
CA VAL A 142 -16.21 42.49 -4.47
C VAL A 142 -17.07 41.47 -5.20
N SER A 143 -17.59 41.83 -6.37
CA SER A 143 -18.24 40.86 -7.26
C SER A 143 -17.18 39.92 -7.81
N THR A 144 -17.30 38.63 -7.50
CA THR A 144 -16.35 37.62 -7.99
C THR A 144 -16.91 36.96 -9.26
N PRO A 145 -16.07 36.57 -10.23
CA PRO A 145 -16.50 35.75 -11.36
C PRO A 145 -17.18 34.44 -10.94
N ALA A 146 -16.81 33.90 -9.76
CA ALA A 146 -17.41 32.72 -9.14
C ALA A 146 -18.91 32.89 -8.83
N ASP A 147 -19.41 34.13 -8.66
CA ASP A 147 -20.84 34.39 -8.46
C ASP A 147 -21.68 34.04 -9.71
N LYS A 148 -21.08 34.02 -10.90
CA LYS A 148 -21.75 33.52 -12.12
C LYS A 148 -21.72 31.99 -12.19
N GLU A 149 -20.62 31.35 -11.83
CA GLU A 149 -20.48 29.89 -11.90
C GLU A 149 -21.29 29.15 -10.82
N LEU A 150 -21.30 29.64 -9.57
CA LEU A 150 -22.12 29.09 -8.48
C LEU A 150 -23.62 29.20 -8.79
N ARG A 151 -24.04 30.31 -9.42
CA ARG A 151 -25.43 30.55 -9.83
C ARG A 151 -25.84 29.69 -11.02
N GLN A 152 -24.92 29.41 -11.93
CA GLN A 152 -25.10 28.46 -13.04
C GLN A 152 -25.15 26.99 -12.55
N LEU A 153 -24.34 26.62 -11.55
CA LEU A 153 -24.42 25.30 -10.90
C LEU A 153 -25.76 25.13 -10.14
N ALA A 154 -26.21 26.17 -9.42
CA ALA A 154 -27.50 26.17 -8.74
C ALA A 154 -28.71 26.16 -9.70
N GLU A 155 -28.60 26.77 -10.89
CA GLU A 155 -29.66 26.76 -11.93
C GLU A 155 -29.75 25.42 -12.68
N ASN A 156 -28.65 24.67 -12.82
CA ASN A 156 -28.60 23.44 -13.62
C ASN A 156 -28.85 22.14 -12.83
N VAL A 157 -28.89 22.18 -11.51
CA VAL A 157 -29.18 21.01 -10.66
C VAL A 157 -30.54 21.18 -9.99
N ASP A 158 -31.63 21.13 -10.77
CA ASP A 158 -32.95 20.80 -10.20
C ASP A 158 -32.95 19.28 -9.95
N PRO A 159 -32.93 18.81 -8.68
CA PRO A 159 -32.84 17.38 -8.36
C PRO A 159 -33.94 16.55 -9.02
N ARG A 160 -35.09 17.18 -9.32
CA ARG A 160 -36.19 16.52 -10.02
C ARG A 160 -35.86 16.23 -11.48
N LYS A 161 -35.18 17.15 -12.19
CA LYS A 161 -34.78 16.93 -13.59
C LYS A 161 -33.73 15.83 -13.72
N VAL A 162 -32.76 15.79 -12.80
CA VAL A 162 -31.73 14.75 -12.79
C VAL A 162 -32.33 13.37 -12.50
N MET A 163 -33.25 13.27 -11.52
CA MET A 163 -33.93 12.01 -11.23
C MET A 163 -34.78 11.51 -12.41
N THR A 164 -35.49 12.42 -13.10
CA THR A 164 -36.26 12.07 -14.30
C THR A 164 -35.37 11.60 -15.45
N GLN A 165 -34.21 12.23 -15.65
CA GLN A 165 -33.27 11.83 -16.71
C GLN A 165 -32.62 10.46 -16.43
N ILE A 166 -32.30 10.16 -15.16
CA ILE A 166 -31.79 8.83 -14.77
C ILE A 166 -32.87 7.77 -14.97
N GLN A 167 -34.12 8.07 -14.60
CA GLN A 167 -35.25 7.15 -14.79
C GLN A 167 -35.50 6.87 -16.28
N GLN A 168 -35.55 7.91 -17.12
CA GLN A 168 -35.75 7.76 -18.57
C GLN A 168 -34.61 6.99 -19.25
N ALA A 169 -33.36 7.29 -18.90
CA ALA A 169 -32.21 6.56 -19.44
C ALA A 169 -32.20 5.09 -19.00
N SER A 170 -32.75 4.77 -17.82
CA SER A 170 -32.91 3.38 -17.35
C SER A 170 -34.07 2.64 -18.03
N GLU A 171 -35.14 3.33 -18.40
CA GLU A 171 -36.28 2.78 -19.14
C GLU A 171 -35.90 2.50 -20.61
N ASP A 172 -35.18 3.41 -21.27
CA ASP A 172 -34.67 3.24 -22.64
C ASP A 172 -33.68 2.05 -22.77
N GLN A 173 -32.95 1.71 -21.69
CA GLN A 173 -32.08 0.54 -21.65
C GLN A 173 -32.82 -0.79 -21.38
N GLN A 174 -34.07 -0.74 -20.89
CA GLN A 174 -34.89 -1.94 -20.66
C GLN A 174 -35.78 -2.30 -21.86
N GLU A 175 -36.04 -1.36 -22.77
CA GLU A 175 -36.85 -1.58 -23.99
C GLU A 175 -36.01 -1.96 -25.23
N ALA A 176 -34.67 -1.98 -25.13
CA ALA A 176 -33.73 -2.35 -26.20
C ALA A 176 -33.11 -3.75 -25.99
#